data_AF-A0A239F8V4-F1
#
_entry.id   AF-A0A239F8V4-F1
#
_cell.length_a   1.000
_cell.length_b   1.000
_cell.length_c   1.000
_cell.angle_alpha   90.00
_cell.angle_beta   90.00
_cell.angle_gamma   90.00
#
_symmetry.space_group_name_H-M   'P 1'
#
loop_
_entity.id
_entity.type
_entity.pdbx_description
1 polymer ?
#
loop_
_entity_poly.entity_id
_entity_poly.type
_entity_poly.pdbx_seq_one_letter_code
_entity_poly.pdbx_strand_id
1 'polypeptide(L)'
;MMPKSIAALAMVAISGLSAAPALAQDSGFGLELNNVRDSENGCRMTYVARNATGTDLDAISFEVAVFDASDIVSRLLILEFGALTDGKTKVVQFDLADQPCEGINRLLINNVTECAASEGEAPDCMAVLNASSRTDVGFGL
;
A
#
# COMPACT_ATOMS: atom_id res chain seq x y z
N MET A 1 74.83 23.94 24.78
CA MET A 1 74.49 23.89 23.35
C MET A 1 73.13 23.20 23.22
N MET A 2 72.10 23.93 22.77
CA MET A 2 70.81 23.42 22.26
C MET A 2 71.02 22.88 20.82
N PRO A 3 70.12 22.08 20.18
CA PRO A 3 68.66 22.31 20.18
C PRO A 3 67.67 21.10 20.07
N LYS A 4 66.43 21.38 20.50
CA LYS A 4 65.10 21.10 19.91
C LYS A 4 64.69 19.70 19.41
N SER A 5 63.53 19.20 19.92
CA SER A 5 62.23 18.99 19.19
C SER A 5 61.34 18.00 19.99
N ILE A 6 60.30 18.44 20.69
CA ILE A 6 58.86 18.50 20.31
C ILE A 6 58.32 17.22 19.66
N ALA A 7 57.46 16.49 20.39
CA ALA A 7 56.33 15.73 19.83
C ALA A 7 55.23 15.59 20.89
N ALA A 8 54.20 16.45 20.81
CA ALA A 8 52.96 16.31 21.57
C ALA A 8 52.04 15.35 20.80
N LEU A 9 51.68 14.22 21.40
CA LEU A 9 50.78 13.23 20.81
C LEU A 9 49.34 13.62 21.15
N ALA A 10 48.64 14.23 20.20
CA ALA A 10 47.21 14.55 20.31
C ALA A 10 46.38 13.29 20.08
N MET A 11 45.68 12.83 21.12
CA MET A 11 44.76 11.70 21.05
C MET A 11 43.39 12.20 20.57
N VAL A 12 43.12 12.07 19.28
CA VAL A 12 41.81 12.37 18.68
C VAL A 12 40.86 11.22 19.04
N ALA A 13 39.90 11.48 19.92
CA ALA A 13 38.80 10.57 20.20
C ALA A 13 37.80 10.60 19.03
N ILE A 14 37.76 9.52 18.26
CA ILE A 14 36.77 9.32 17.19
C ILE A 14 35.50 8.78 17.85
N SER A 15 34.56 9.67 18.13
CA SER A 15 33.20 9.32 18.57
C SER A 15 32.46 8.69 17.40
N GLY A 16 32.37 7.35 17.38
CA GLY A 16 31.55 6.62 16.43
C GLY A 16 30.07 6.90 16.66
N LEU A 17 29.47 7.69 15.78
CA LEU A 17 28.03 7.92 15.75
C LEU A 17 27.36 6.71 15.09
N SER A 18 26.91 5.76 15.90
CA SER A 18 26.15 4.59 15.46
C SER A 18 24.78 5.04 14.96
N ALA A 19 24.64 5.31 13.66
CA ALA A 19 23.35 5.47 13.00
C ALA A 19 22.67 4.10 12.95
N ALA A 20 21.75 3.82 13.88
CA ALA A 20 20.87 2.68 13.77
C ALA A 20 19.99 2.85 12.52
N PRO A 21 19.75 1.79 11.72
CA PRO A 21 18.85 1.87 10.58
C PRO A 21 17.45 2.16 11.11
N ALA A 22 16.86 3.27 10.69
CA ALA A 22 15.44 3.51 10.88
C ALA A 22 14.69 2.49 10.03
N LEU A 23 14.01 1.55 10.67
CA LEU A 23 13.03 0.71 9.98
C LEU A 23 11.87 1.62 9.61
N ALA A 24 11.72 1.92 8.31
CA ALA A 24 10.52 2.59 7.82
C ALA A 24 9.33 1.70 8.16
N GLN A 25 8.47 2.15 9.07
CA GLN A 25 7.14 1.56 9.20
C GLN A 25 6.31 2.13 8.06
N ASP A 26 5.81 1.26 7.17
CA ASP A 26 4.84 1.65 6.16
C ASP A 26 3.59 2.20 6.88
N SER A 27 3.44 3.52 6.83
CA SER A 27 2.30 4.26 7.36
C SER A 27 1.25 4.46 6.26
N GLY A 28 -0.02 4.55 6.64
CA GLY A 28 -1.14 4.79 5.74
C GLY A 28 -1.98 3.54 5.49
N PHE A 29 -2.72 3.53 4.38
CA PHE A 29 -3.56 2.40 4.00
C PHE A 29 -2.93 1.64 2.84
N GLY A 30 -2.37 0.47 3.13
CA GLY A 30 -1.81 -0.41 2.10
C GLY A 30 -2.90 -1.20 1.41
N LEU A 31 -2.92 -1.19 0.07
CA LEU A 31 -3.82 -2.00 -0.73
C LEU A 31 -3.04 -2.70 -1.84
N GLU A 32 -2.91 -4.03 -1.73
CA GLU A 32 -2.15 -4.85 -2.66
C GLU A 32 -3.08 -5.76 -3.48
N LEU A 33 -2.99 -5.73 -4.80
CA LEU A 33 -3.49 -6.80 -5.65
C LEU A 33 -2.51 -7.97 -5.58
N ASN A 34 -2.85 -8.98 -4.78
CA ASN A 34 -1.95 -10.08 -4.45
C ASN A 34 -2.05 -11.25 -5.43
N ASN A 35 -3.25 -11.52 -5.95
CA ASN A 35 -3.47 -12.62 -6.88
C ASN A 35 -4.61 -12.36 -7.85
N VAL A 36 -4.48 -12.89 -9.06
CA VAL A 36 -5.50 -12.89 -10.11
C VAL A 36 -5.55 -14.31 -10.68
N ARG A 37 -6.73 -14.93 -10.67
CA ARG A 37 -6.95 -16.32 -11.11
C ARG A 37 -8.28 -16.45 -11.83
N ASP A 38 -8.29 -17.21 -12.91
CA ASP A 38 -9.56 -17.63 -13.50
C ASP A 38 -10.34 -18.47 -12.49
N SER A 39 -11.66 -18.31 -12.53
CA SER A 39 -12.64 -19.02 -11.73
C SER A 39 -13.80 -19.44 -12.63
N GLU A 40 -14.72 -20.26 -12.11
CA GLU A 40 -15.89 -20.72 -12.86
C GLU A 40 -16.78 -19.56 -13.36
N ASN A 41 -16.78 -18.42 -12.65
CA ASN A 41 -17.66 -17.29 -12.93
C ASN A 41 -16.93 -16.10 -13.58
N GLY A 42 -15.66 -16.23 -13.95
CA GLY A 42 -14.83 -15.13 -14.46
C GLY A 42 -13.54 -14.97 -13.67
N CYS A 43 -13.11 -13.75 -13.41
CA CYS A 43 -11.80 -13.49 -12.84
C CYS A 43 -11.87 -13.25 -11.32
N ARG A 44 -11.23 -14.13 -10.54
CA ARG A 44 -11.08 -13.98 -9.10
C ARG A 44 -9.83 -13.20 -8.76
N MET A 45 -10.02 -12.13 -8.01
CA MET A 45 -8.98 -11.21 -7.58
C MET A 45 -8.84 -11.29 -6.06
N THR A 46 -7.62 -11.41 -5.58
CA THR A 46 -7.33 -11.42 -4.14
C THR A 46 -6.58 -10.15 -3.77
N TYR A 47 -7.16 -9.40 -2.85
CA TYR A 47 -6.59 -8.17 -2.31
C TYR A 47 -6.11 -8.37 -0.88
N VAL A 48 -5.00 -7.73 -0.53
CA VAL A 48 -4.50 -7.61 0.84
C VAL A 48 -4.55 -6.14 1.24
N ALA A 49 -5.46 -5.81 2.16
CA ALA A 49 -5.61 -4.48 2.72
C ALA A 49 -4.94 -4.43 4.10
N ARG A 50 -4.16 -3.38 4.38
CA ARG A 50 -3.53 -3.13 5.68
C ARG A 50 -3.83 -1.72 6.14
N ASN A 51 -4.47 -1.60 7.30
CA ASN A 51 -4.63 -0.32 7.96
C ASN A 51 -3.38 -0.06 8.83
N ALA A 52 -2.63 0.99 8.50
CA ALA A 52 -1.56 1.56 9.31
C ALA A 52 -1.70 3.09 9.35
N THR A 53 -2.95 3.58 9.33
CA THR A 53 -3.28 5.02 9.33
C THR A 53 -3.15 5.65 10.71
N GLY A 54 -3.05 4.83 11.77
CA GLY A 54 -3.12 5.28 13.16
C GLY A 54 -4.55 5.46 13.68
N THR A 55 -5.56 5.12 12.88
CA THR A 55 -6.98 5.28 13.19
C THR A 55 -7.74 3.98 12.90
N ASP A 56 -8.60 3.56 13.83
CA ASP A 56 -9.55 2.47 13.58
C ASP A 56 -10.59 2.92 12.54
N LEU A 57 -10.81 2.11 11.50
CA LEU A 57 -11.77 2.40 10.46
C LEU A 57 -12.99 1.49 10.61
N ASP A 58 -14.18 2.07 10.65
CA ASP A 58 -15.47 1.34 10.64
C ASP A 58 -15.85 0.91 9.23
N ALA A 59 -15.43 1.68 8.22
CA ALA A 59 -15.61 1.35 6.83
C ALA A 59 -14.51 1.96 5.97
N ILE A 60 -14.06 1.20 4.98
CA ILE A 60 -13.26 1.71 3.88
C ILE A 60 -13.61 1.01 2.57
N SER A 61 -13.82 1.78 1.52
CA SER A 61 -14.09 1.28 0.18
C SER A 61 -13.56 2.21 -0.91
N PHE A 62 -13.23 1.63 -2.06
CA PHE A 62 -12.62 2.34 -3.19
C PHE A 62 -13.36 2.05 -4.49
N GLU A 63 -13.60 3.08 -5.29
CA GLU A 63 -14.03 2.90 -6.67
C GLU A 63 -12.81 2.58 -7.55
N VAL A 64 -12.93 1.50 -8.33
CA VAL A 64 -11.88 1.03 -9.23
C VAL A 64 -12.42 0.90 -10.64
N ALA A 65 -11.69 1.45 -11.61
CA ALA A 65 -11.91 1.22 -13.03
C ALA A 65 -11.10 0.02 -13.51
N VAL A 66 -11.76 -0.87 -14.25
CA VAL A 66 -11.14 -2.03 -14.89
C VAL A 66 -10.83 -1.68 -16.34
N PHE A 67 -9.58 -1.86 -16.74
CA PHE A 67 -9.13 -1.67 -18.11
C PHE A 67 -8.95 -3.04 -18.78
N ASP A 68 -9.48 -3.16 -20.00
CA ASP A 68 -9.29 -4.35 -20.81
C ASP A 68 -7.90 -4.40 -21.46
N ALA A 69 -7.60 -5.49 -22.16
CA ALA A 69 -6.32 -5.66 -22.87
C ALA A 69 -6.01 -4.55 -23.92
N SER A 70 -7.01 -3.77 -24.33
CA SER A 70 -6.86 -2.62 -25.25
C SER A 70 -6.72 -1.29 -24.52
N ASP A 71 -6.56 -1.29 -23.19
CA ASP A 71 -6.54 -0.10 -22.32
C ASP A 71 -7.85 0.71 -22.40
N ILE A 72 -8.98 0.04 -22.66
CA ILE A 72 -10.31 0.64 -22.63
C ILE A 72 -10.97 0.30 -21.29
N VAL A 73 -11.61 1.30 -20.66
CA VAL A 73 -12.40 1.07 -19.44
C VAL A 73 -13.59 0.17 -19.77
N SER A 74 -13.59 -1.04 -19.21
CA SER A 74 -14.65 -2.03 -19.44
C SER A 74 -15.78 -1.92 -18.42
N ARG A 75 -15.46 -1.52 -17.18
CA ARG A 75 -16.43 -1.26 -16.10
C ARG A 75 -15.81 -0.53 -14.90
N LEU A 76 -16.66 -0.01 -14.04
CA LEU A 76 -16.33 0.47 -12.69
C LEU A 76 -16.86 -0.53 -11.66
N LEU A 77 -16.16 -0.67 -10.55
CA LEU A 77 -16.56 -1.48 -9.40
C LEU A 77 -16.19 -0.81 -8.08
N ILE A 78 -16.80 -1.25 -6.99
CA ILE A 78 -16.46 -0.81 -5.64
C ILE A 78 -15.81 -1.99 -4.90
N LEU A 79 -14.60 -1.79 -4.40
CA LEU A 79 -13.94 -2.71 -3.49
C LEU A 79 -14.28 -2.31 -2.06
N GLU A 80 -15.11 -3.10 -1.38
CA GLU A 80 -15.52 -2.87 0.00
C GLU A 80 -14.71 -3.75 0.96
N PHE A 81 -13.96 -3.11 1.86
CA PHE A 81 -13.19 -3.80 2.89
C PHE A 81 -13.89 -3.77 4.25
N GLY A 82 -14.87 -2.88 4.44
CA GLY A 82 -15.59 -2.69 5.70
C GLY A 82 -14.66 -2.29 6.84
N ALA A 83 -15.02 -2.68 8.06
CA ALA A 83 -14.23 -2.34 9.25
C ALA A 83 -12.83 -2.97 9.23
N LEU A 84 -11.84 -2.17 9.61
CA LEU A 84 -10.44 -2.55 9.75
C LEU A 84 -9.76 -1.71 10.83
N THR A 85 -9.51 -2.29 12.01
CA THR A 85 -8.79 -1.60 13.11
C THR A 85 -7.34 -1.33 12.71
N ASP A 86 -6.72 -0.32 13.31
CA ASP A 86 -5.33 0.04 13.06
C ASP A 86 -4.39 -1.15 13.31
N GLY A 87 -3.35 -1.24 12.48
CA GLY A 87 -2.39 -2.34 12.44
C GLY A 87 -2.91 -3.66 11.86
N LYS A 88 -4.22 -3.80 11.57
CA LYS A 88 -4.78 -5.04 11.00
C LYS A 88 -4.51 -5.17 9.51
N THR A 89 -4.46 -6.43 9.09
CA THR A 89 -4.42 -6.83 7.69
C THR A 89 -5.62 -7.72 7.40
N LYS A 90 -6.28 -7.48 6.27
CA LYS A 90 -7.46 -8.21 5.80
C LYS A 90 -7.21 -8.69 4.37
N VAL A 91 -7.57 -9.93 4.11
CA VAL A 91 -7.52 -10.50 2.76
C VAL A 91 -8.97 -10.62 2.27
N VAL A 92 -9.26 -10.08 1.09
CA VAL A 92 -10.59 -10.09 0.49
C VAL A 92 -10.46 -10.66 -0.92
N GLN A 93 -11.40 -11.52 -1.30
CA GLN A 93 -11.52 -12.00 -2.67
C GLN A 93 -12.73 -11.35 -3.33
N PHE A 94 -12.54 -10.94 -4.58
CA PHE A 94 -13.58 -10.34 -5.41
C PHE A 94 -13.64 -11.07 -6.75
N ASP A 95 -14.82 -11.46 -7.19
CA ASP A 95 -15.03 -12.13 -8.47
C ASP A 95 -15.62 -11.14 -9.47
N LEU A 96 -14.90 -10.93 -10.57
CA LEU A 96 -15.43 -10.24 -11.75
C LEU A 96 -16.22 -11.23 -12.60
N ALA A 97 -17.54 -11.19 -12.42
CA ALA A 97 -18.46 -11.97 -13.23
C ALA A 97 -18.30 -11.64 -14.73
N ASP A 98 -18.31 -12.70 -15.55
CA ASP A 98 -18.28 -12.65 -17.01
C ASP A 98 -17.05 -11.94 -17.60
N GLN A 99 -15.94 -11.89 -16.85
CA GLN A 99 -14.68 -11.30 -17.28
C GLN A 99 -13.54 -12.30 -17.08
N PRO A 100 -12.89 -12.80 -18.15
CA PRO A 100 -11.69 -13.63 -18.01
C PRO A 100 -10.50 -12.79 -17.53
N CYS A 101 -9.58 -13.38 -16.78
CA CYS A 101 -8.44 -12.64 -16.25
C CYS A 101 -7.48 -12.15 -17.33
N GLU A 102 -7.31 -12.93 -18.41
CA GLU A 102 -6.50 -12.53 -19.58
C GLU A 102 -6.98 -11.23 -20.22
N GLY A 103 -8.28 -10.92 -20.07
CA GLY A 103 -8.88 -9.72 -20.61
C GLY A 103 -8.59 -8.45 -19.82
N ILE A 104 -7.83 -8.50 -18.71
CA ILE A 104 -7.59 -7.36 -17.80
C ILE A 104 -6.10 -7.04 -17.79
N ASN A 105 -5.73 -5.79 -18.11
CA ASN A 105 -4.32 -5.36 -18.07
C ASN A 105 -4.02 -4.42 -16.89
N ARG A 106 -5.02 -3.69 -16.40
CA ARG A 106 -4.86 -2.69 -15.34
C ARG A 106 -6.16 -2.43 -14.59
N LEU A 107 -6.00 -2.06 -13.33
CA LEU A 107 -7.02 -1.55 -12.44
C LEU A 107 -6.57 -0.20 -11.90
N LEU A 108 -7.46 0.78 -11.96
CA LEU A 108 -7.19 2.16 -11.54
C LEU A 108 -8.11 2.54 -10.39
N ILE A 109 -7.55 2.95 -9.27
CA ILE A 109 -8.31 3.47 -8.14
C ILE A 109 -8.69 4.92 -8.43
N ASN A 110 -9.96 5.16 -8.75
CA ASN A 110 -10.45 6.49 -9.09
C ASN A 110 -10.67 7.35 -7.84
N ASN A 111 -11.26 6.75 -6.80
CA ASN A 111 -11.73 7.50 -5.65
C ASN A 111 -11.91 6.60 -4.41
N VAL A 112 -11.94 7.22 -3.24
CA VAL A 112 -12.48 6.62 -2.02
C VAL A 112 -14.01 6.78 -2.06
N THR A 113 -14.73 5.67 -1.94
CA THR A 113 -16.20 5.68 -1.84
C THR A 113 -16.65 5.84 -0.40
N GLU A 114 -15.92 5.26 0.55
CA GLU A 114 -16.17 5.39 1.98
C GLU A 114 -14.86 5.35 2.76
N CYS A 115 -14.74 6.20 3.78
CA CYS A 115 -13.63 6.24 4.73
C CYS A 115 -14.17 6.83 6.03
N ALA A 116 -14.51 5.94 6.97
CA ALA A 116 -15.11 6.30 8.25
C ALA A 116 -14.21 5.85 9.39
N ALA A 117 -13.79 6.78 10.24
CA ALA A 117 -13.14 6.45 11.49
C ALA A 117 -14.16 5.97 12.52
N SER A 118 -13.78 4.99 13.34
CA SER A 118 -14.57 4.54 14.48
C SER A 118 -14.74 5.64 15.54
N GLU A 119 -13.71 6.49 15.70
CA GLU A 119 -13.73 7.66 16.57
C GLU A 119 -12.97 8.83 15.94
N GLY A 120 -13.49 10.05 16.11
CA GLY A 120 -12.84 11.27 15.64
C GLY A 120 -12.98 11.52 14.14
N GLU A 121 -12.02 12.27 13.59
CA GLU A 121 -11.96 12.59 12.16
C GLU A 121 -11.31 11.45 11.39
N ALA A 122 -11.87 11.10 10.23
CA ALA A 122 -11.28 10.12 9.35
C ALA A 122 -9.97 10.66 8.71
N PRO A 123 -8.98 9.79 8.44
CA PRO A 123 -7.84 10.21 7.64
C PRO A 123 -8.30 10.57 6.22
N ASP A 124 -7.49 11.35 5.49
CA ASP A 124 -7.64 11.44 4.04
C ASP A 124 -7.20 10.12 3.41
N CYS A 125 -8.12 9.16 3.35
CA CYS A 125 -7.86 7.80 2.88
C CYS A 125 -7.26 7.75 1.46
N MET A 126 -7.55 8.73 0.59
CA MET A 126 -6.91 8.81 -0.73
C MET A 126 -5.46 9.28 -0.61
N ALA A 127 -5.20 10.30 0.19
CA ALA A 127 -3.84 10.83 0.35
C ALA A 127 -2.88 9.84 1.03
N VAL A 128 -3.39 8.95 1.89
CA VAL A 128 -2.58 7.95 2.62
C VAL A 128 -2.60 6.56 1.99
N LEU A 129 -3.23 6.40 0.82
CA LEU A 129 -3.32 5.12 0.10
C LEU A 129 -1.97 4.76 -0.54
N ASN A 130 -1.53 3.53 -0.29
CA ASN A 130 -0.41 2.91 -0.99
C ASN A 130 -0.91 1.69 -1.78
N ALA A 131 -1.12 1.89 -3.08
CA ALA A 131 -1.57 0.83 -3.99
C ALA A 131 -0.39 0.08 -4.62
N SER A 132 -0.46 -1.24 -4.69
CA SER A 132 0.61 -2.07 -5.27
C SER A 132 0.08 -3.38 -5.89
N SER A 133 0.82 -3.98 -6.82
CA SER A 133 0.47 -5.26 -7.43
C SER A 133 1.61 -6.26 -7.30
N ARG A 134 1.28 -7.53 -7.04
CA ARG A 134 2.19 -8.68 -7.17
C ARG A 134 1.95 -9.50 -8.44
N THR A 135 1.07 -9.01 -9.32
CA THR A 135 0.66 -9.70 -10.54
C THR A 135 1.12 -8.91 -11.77
N ASP A 136 0.94 -9.49 -12.95
CA ASP A 136 1.18 -8.77 -14.21
C ASP A 136 0.08 -7.73 -14.52
N VAL A 137 -1.04 -7.77 -13.80
CA VAL A 137 -2.11 -6.75 -13.89
C VAL A 137 -1.68 -5.53 -13.09
N GLY A 138 -1.61 -4.37 -13.75
CA GLY A 138 -1.31 -3.10 -13.11
C GLY A 138 -2.37 -2.72 -12.07
N PHE A 139 -1.97 -2.15 -10.94
CA PHE A 139 -2.90 -1.65 -9.92
C PHE A 139 -2.32 -0.40 -9.27
N GLY A 140 -3.06 0.70 -9.33
CA GLY A 140 -2.57 2.00 -8.87
C GLY A 140 -3.58 3.12 -9.01
N LEU A 141 -3.09 4.36 -8.88
CA LEU A 141 -3.84 5.60 -9.05
C LEU A 141 -3.63 6.20 -10.44
#